data_AF-A0A524KQ55-F1
#
_entry.id   AF-A0A524KQ55-F1
#
_cell.length_a   1.000
_cell.length_b   1.000
_cell.length_c   1.000
_cell.angle_alpha   90.00
_cell.angle_beta   90.00
_cell.angle_gamma   90.00
#
_symmetry.space_group_name_H-M   'P 1'
#
loop_
_entity.id
_entity.type
_entity.pdbx_description
1 polymer ?
#
loop_
_entity_poly.entity_id
_entity_poly.type
_entity_poly.pdbx_seq_one_letter_code
_entity_poly.pdbx_strand_id
1 'polypeptide(L)'
;MSQRPALSRRGHGAMRAAALVSLMLLAAMPAGAQGLTNSFGGFSQNSDEPIDIESDVLVVHDAKKYATFKGSVKAVQGKTTLKAHELDVHYSG
;
A
#
# COMPACT_ATOMS: atom_id res chain seq x y z
N MET A 1 17.55 -49.87 55.78
CA MET A 1 17.89 -50.21 54.38
C MET A 1 16.63 -50.77 53.73
N SER A 2 16.04 -50.00 52.78
CA SER A 2 15.05 -50.40 51.76
C SER A 2 13.66 -50.90 52.22
N GLN A 3 12.62 -50.05 52.24
CA GLN A 3 11.59 -49.83 51.17
C GLN A 3 11.01 -51.15 50.60
N ARG A 4 9.71 -51.45 50.68
CA ARG A 4 8.54 -50.75 50.08
C ARG A 4 7.21 -51.33 50.63
N PRO A 5 6.13 -50.54 50.70
CA PRO A 5 4.78 -51.06 50.49
C PRO A 5 4.19 -50.53 49.17
N ALA A 6 3.52 -51.44 48.46
CA ALA A 6 2.78 -51.17 47.24
C ALA A 6 1.30 -50.92 47.53
N LEU A 7 0.67 -50.17 46.62
CA LEU A 7 -0.76 -50.09 46.29
C LEU A 7 -1.68 -49.37 47.29
N SER A 8 -2.31 -48.28 46.82
CA SER A 8 -3.78 -48.15 46.72
C SER A 8 -4.10 -46.79 46.08
N ARG A 9 -4.49 -46.77 44.80
CA ARG A 9 -5.87 -46.64 44.32
C ARG A 9 -6.52 -45.27 44.62
N ARG A 10 -6.49 -44.44 43.57
CA ARG A 10 -7.62 -43.68 43.00
C ARG A 10 -8.32 -42.65 43.91
N GLY A 11 -8.06 -41.38 43.63
CA GLY A 11 -8.95 -40.27 43.95
C GLY A 11 -8.88 -39.24 42.83
N HIS A 12 -9.83 -39.28 41.88
CA HIS A 12 -10.04 -38.22 40.90
C HIS A 12 -10.69 -37.05 41.64
N GLY A 13 -9.87 -36.28 42.34
CA GLY A 13 -10.26 -35.10 43.09
C GLY A 13 -10.09 -33.87 42.23
N ALA A 14 -11.20 -33.21 41.96
CA ALA A 14 -11.29 -31.76 41.99
C ALA A 14 -10.29 -30.98 41.12
N MET A 15 -10.50 -30.99 39.81
CA MET A 15 -10.13 -29.81 39.01
C MET A 15 -11.19 -29.56 37.92
N ARG A 16 -12.44 -29.37 38.37
CA ARG A 16 -13.49 -28.67 37.62
C ARG A 16 -13.42 -27.18 37.90
N ALA A 17 -12.29 -26.56 37.60
CA ALA A 17 -12.13 -25.12 37.63
C ALA A 17 -11.05 -24.72 36.63
N ALA A 18 -11.33 -23.67 35.84
CA ALA A 18 -10.41 -23.03 34.88
C ALA A 18 -10.33 -23.62 33.46
N ALA A 19 -11.46 -23.96 32.83
CA ALA A 19 -11.51 -24.30 31.40
C ALA A 19 -12.32 -23.30 30.53
N LEU A 20 -12.40 -22.01 30.90
CA LEU A 20 -13.22 -21.02 30.17
C LEU A 20 -12.56 -19.64 29.95
N VAL A 21 -11.23 -19.51 29.99
CA VAL A 21 -10.56 -18.23 29.65
C VAL A 21 -9.27 -18.48 28.88
N SER A 22 -9.34 -19.05 27.68
CA SER A 22 -8.13 -19.24 26.85
C SER A 22 -8.32 -19.18 25.33
N LEU A 23 -9.53 -18.89 24.82
CA LEU A 23 -9.79 -18.94 23.37
C LEU A 23 -10.03 -17.57 22.70
N MET A 24 -9.85 -16.45 23.40
CA MET A 24 -10.14 -15.11 22.89
C MET A 24 -8.88 -14.28 22.58
N LEU A 25 -7.84 -14.88 21.97
CA LEU A 25 -6.62 -14.15 21.63
C LEU A 25 -6.11 -14.37 20.20
N LEU A 26 -6.98 -14.64 19.22
CA LEU A 26 -6.55 -14.80 17.82
C LEU A 26 -7.29 -13.94 16.79
N ALA A 27 -8.08 -12.94 17.21
CA ALA A 27 -8.91 -12.14 16.30
C ALA A 27 -8.39 -10.73 15.99
N ALA A 28 -7.15 -10.39 16.37
CA ALA A 28 -6.55 -9.08 16.07
C ALA A 28 -5.36 -9.23 15.11
N MET A 29 -5.62 -9.76 13.92
CA MET A 29 -4.71 -9.56 12.80
C MET A 29 -4.85 -8.11 12.35
N PRO A 30 -3.79 -7.28 12.36
CA PRO A 30 -3.87 -5.95 11.76
C PRO A 30 -4.16 -6.14 10.28
N ALA A 31 -5.32 -5.67 9.83
CA ALA A 31 -5.60 -5.50 8.42
C ALA A 31 -4.58 -4.50 7.89
N GLY A 32 -3.52 -4.99 7.25
CA GLY A 32 -2.51 -4.15 6.63
C GLY A 32 -3.20 -3.26 5.62
N ALA A 33 -3.23 -1.96 5.90
CA ALA A 33 -3.64 -0.96 4.92
C ALA A 33 -2.76 -1.18 3.69
N GLN A 34 -3.37 -1.65 2.60
CA GLN A 34 -2.69 -1.81 1.32
C GLN A 34 -2.36 -0.40 0.85
N GLY A 35 -1.13 0.05 1.15
CA GLY A 35 -0.66 1.37 0.80
C GLY A 35 -0.94 1.62 -0.67
N LEU A 36 -1.62 2.73 -0.95
CA LEU A 36 -1.81 3.22 -2.31
C LEU A 36 -0.42 3.27 -2.95
N THR A 37 -0.14 2.37 -3.88
CA THR A 37 1.08 2.41 -4.66
C THR A 37 1.14 3.81 -5.26
N ASN A 38 2.18 4.57 -4.90
CA ASN A 38 2.26 5.99 -5.20
C ASN A 38 2.54 6.14 -6.70
N SER A 39 1.52 5.98 -7.55
CA SER A 39 1.61 5.97 -9.02
C SER A 39 2.18 7.27 -9.60
N PHE A 40 2.27 8.33 -8.79
CA PHE A 40 2.84 9.63 -9.16
C PHE A 40 4.19 9.94 -8.51
N GLY A 41 4.75 9.03 -7.71
CA GLY A 41 5.97 9.26 -6.94
C GLY A 41 7.23 9.55 -7.76
N GLY A 42 7.27 9.09 -9.02
CA GLY A 42 8.38 9.37 -9.94
C GLY A 42 8.51 10.85 -10.31
N PHE A 43 7.40 11.56 -10.50
CA PHE A 43 7.41 12.99 -10.83
C PHE A 43 7.89 13.83 -9.65
N SER A 44 7.48 13.48 -8.42
CA SER A 44 7.88 14.23 -7.23
C SER A 44 9.39 14.18 -6.97
N GLN A 45 10.07 13.07 -7.28
CA GLN A 45 11.53 12.94 -7.08
C GLN A 45 12.34 13.72 -8.13
N ASN A 46 11.76 13.97 -9.30
CA ASN A 46 12.42 14.63 -10.43
C ASN A 46 11.85 16.04 -10.66
N SER A 47 11.24 16.66 -9.64
CA SER A 47 10.47 17.91 -9.77
C SER A 47 11.28 19.09 -10.32
N ASP A 48 12.59 19.09 -10.11
CA ASP A 48 13.52 20.13 -10.59
C ASP A 48 14.02 19.86 -12.03
N GLU A 49 13.76 18.68 -12.56
CA GLU A 49 14.17 18.30 -13.92
C GLU A 49 13.14 18.80 -14.95
N PRO A 50 13.60 19.18 -16.15
CA PRO A 50 12.71 19.66 -17.21
C PRO A 50 11.74 18.57 -17.65
N ILE A 51 10.56 19.00 -18.09
CA ILE A 51 9.51 18.13 -18.62
C ILE A 51 9.51 18.26 -20.15
N ASP A 52 9.61 17.13 -20.83
CA ASP A 52 9.43 17.00 -22.28
C ASP A 52 8.14 16.24 -22.58
N ILE A 53 7.35 16.71 -23.55
CA ILE A 53 6.04 16.13 -23.89
C ILE A 53 5.92 16.00 -25.40
N GLU A 54 5.83 14.75 -25.86
CA GLU A 54 5.56 14.42 -27.26
C GLU A 54 4.10 13.97 -27.43
N SER A 55 3.45 14.42 -28.51
CA SER A 55 2.06 14.06 -28.84
C SER A 55 1.75 14.33 -30.31
N ASP A 56 0.64 13.76 -30.81
CA ASP A 56 0.16 14.02 -32.18
C ASP A 56 -0.43 15.43 -32.33
N VAL A 57 -1.13 15.93 -31.30
CA VAL A 57 -1.81 17.24 -31.32
C VAL A 57 -1.57 18.00 -30.02
N LEU A 58 -1.29 19.30 -30.13
CA LEU A 58 -1.19 20.25 -29.03
C LEU A 58 -2.22 21.37 -29.21
N VAL A 59 -3.05 21.59 -28.19
CA VAL A 59 -3.99 22.72 -28.11
C VAL A 59 -3.64 23.58 -26.90
N VAL A 60 -3.38 24.87 -27.11
CA VAL A 60 -3.00 25.80 -26.03
C VAL A 60 -4.17 26.71 -25.68
N HIS A 61 -4.50 26.78 -24.40
CA HIS A 61 -5.56 27.62 -23.84
C HIS A 61 -4.97 28.70 -22.94
N ASP A 62 -4.31 29.71 -23.54
CA ASP A 62 -3.53 30.68 -22.76
C ASP A 62 -4.37 31.53 -21.79
N ALA A 63 -5.60 31.88 -22.17
CA ALA A 63 -6.53 32.60 -21.29
C ALA A 63 -6.87 31.81 -20.00
N LYS A 64 -6.78 30.47 -20.05
CA LYS A 64 -7.06 29.56 -18.93
C LYS A 64 -5.79 28.93 -18.35
N LYS A 65 -4.62 29.28 -18.90
CA LYS A 65 -3.30 28.80 -18.48
C LYS A 65 -3.17 27.26 -18.42
N TYR A 66 -3.66 26.59 -19.47
CA TYR A 66 -3.38 25.16 -19.67
C TYR A 66 -3.19 24.80 -21.14
N ALA A 67 -2.62 23.62 -21.39
CA ALA A 67 -2.44 23.03 -22.70
C ALA A 67 -2.89 21.57 -22.70
N THR A 68 -3.56 21.14 -23.76
CA THR A 68 -4.07 19.78 -23.95
C THR A 68 -3.25 19.10 -25.04
N PHE A 69 -2.58 18.02 -24.68
CA PHE A 69 -1.82 17.14 -25.57
C PHE A 69 -2.68 15.90 -25.87
N LYS A 70 -2.83 15.53 -27.14
CA LYS A 70 -3.70 14.41 -27.56
C LYS A 70 -2.99 13.51 -28.57
N GLY A 71 -3.29 12.23 -28.48
CA GLY A 71 -2.74 11.20 -29.36
C GLY A 71 -1.33 10.83 -28.96
N SER A 72 -1.15 9.55 -28.65
CA SER A 72 0.17 8.93 -28.38
C SER A 72 1.06 9.72 -27.42
N VAL A 73 0.49 10.30 -26.36
CA VAL A 73 1.21 11.23 -25.49
C VAL A 73 2.29 10.51 -24.69
N LYS A 74 3.49 11.07 -24.69
CA LYS A 74 4.65 10.62 -23.90
C LYS A 74 5.26 11.83 -23.19
N ALA A 75 5.13 11.87 -21.86
CA ALA A 75 5.79 12.87 -21.03
C ALA A 75 7.02 12.26 -20.33
N VAL A 76 8.15 12.93 -20.38
CA VAL A 76 9.42 12.50 -19.79
C VAL A 76 9.94 13.58 -18.85
N GLN A 77 10.22 13.19 -17.60
CA GLN A 77 10.89 14.03 -16.61
C GLN A 77 11.98 13.20 -15.94
N GLY A 78 13.23 13.47 -16.30
CA GLY A 78 14.37 12.67 -15.85
C GLY A 78 14.27 11.20 -16.27
N LYS A 79 14.14 10.34 -15.25
CA LYS A 79 13.97 8.88 -15.41
C LYS A 79 12.50 8.45 -15.43
N THR A 80 11.58 9.37 -15.18
CA THR A 80 10.14 9.09 -15.13
C THR A 80 9.53 9.30 -16.51
N THR A 81 8.71 8.34 -16.94
CA THR A 81 7.94 8.45 -18.19
C THR A 81 6.48 8.15 -17.92
N LEU A 82 5.60 9.03 -18.39
CA LEU A 82 4.16 8.84 -18.40
C LEU A 82 3.67 8.72 -19.84
N LYS A 83 2.78 7.76 -20.07
CA LYS A 83 2.10 7.57 -21.36
C LYS A 83 0.61 7.70 -21.17
N ALA A 84 -0.04 8.43 -22.06
CA ALA A 84 -1.48 8.64 -22.02
C ALA A 84 -2.03 8.86 -23.43
N HIS A 85 -3.35 8.73 -23.57
CA HIS A 85 -4.05 9.15 -24.79
C HIS A 85 -4.22 10.67 -24.84
N GLU A 86 -4.39 11.30 -23.68
CA GLU A 86 -4.63 12.73 -23.52
C GLU A 86 -4.00 13.19 -22.21
N LEU A 87 -3.41 14.39 -22.21
CA LEU A 87 -2.75 14.99 -21.06
C LEU A 87 -3.05 16.50 -21.02
N ASP A 88 -3.68 16.94 -19.94
CA ASP A 88 -3.91 18.35 -19.66
C ASP A 88 -2.84 18.89 -18.71
N VAL A 89 -2.10 19.90 -19.16
CA VAL A 89 -0.99 20.52 -18.41
C VAL A 89 -1.36 21.95 -18.06
N HIS A 90 -1.45 22.23 -16.77
CA HIS A 90 -1.66 23.59 -16.25
C HIS A 90 -0.31 24.25 -15.95
N TYR A 91 -0.19 25.55 -16.24
CA TYR A 91 1.03 26.32 -15.98
C TYR A 91 0.71 27.64 -15.27
N SER A 92 1.57 28.07 -14.36
CA SER A 92 1.49 29.39 -13.71
C SER A 92 2.44 30.35 -14.44
N GLY A 93 2.03 30.77 -15.64
CA GLY A 93 2.79 31.75 -16.43
C GLY A 93 2.71 33.16 -15.87
#